data_AF-A0A7L3X0X1-F1
#
_entry.id   AF-A0A7L3X0X1-F1
#
_cell.length_a   1.000
_cell.length_b   1.000
_cell.length_c   1.000
_cell.angle_alpha   90.00
_cell.angle_beta   90.00
_cell.angle_gamma   90.00
#
_symmetry.space_group_name_H-M   'P 1'
#
loop_
_entity.id
_entity.type
_entity.pdbx_description
1 polymer ?
#
loop_
_entity_poly.entity_id
_entity_poly.type
_entity_poly.pdbx_seq_one_letter_code
_entity_poly.pdbx_strand_id
1 'polypeptide(L)'
;QVYEEARKTDWQNYKEQLAAYKAQLTPAQAVALREERKKKMARRRFLKARRELTVLGKPKRPRNGFNIFVSEKFQESEGITAMAKMKKLYDIWQRLSSLQKQPYLQLAEDDRVRYKNEMKVWEAKMVELGREDLVRSKKQRSKTSETVKTAEKLKASSHEKKKTLKLKESEE
;
A
#
# COMPACT_ATOMS: atom_id res chain seq x y z
N GLN A 1 0.88 22.04 -42.18
CA GLN A 1 0.30 21.08 -43.13
C GLN A 1 1.09 19.78 -43.17
N VAL A 2 2.40 19.79 -43.48
CA VAL A 2 3.25 18.57 -43.53
C VAL A 2 3.17 17.69 -42.27
N TYR A 3 3.25 18.27 -41.06
CA TYR A 3 3.13 17.50 -39.81
C TYR A 3 1.75 16.87 -39.59
N GLU A 4 0.69 17.50 -40.09
CA GLU A 4 -0.67 16.98 -39.94
C GLU A 4 -0.93 15.82 -40.91
N GLU A 5 -0.39 15.90 -42.12
CA GLU A 5 -0.40 14.82 -43.11
C GLU A 5 0.40 13.63 -42.61
N ALA A 6 1.63 13.85 -42.14
CA ALA A 6 2.46 12.81 -41.51
C ALA A 6 1.75 12.16 -40.31
N ARG A 7 1.08 12.94 -39.46
CA ARG A 7 0.30 12.40 -38.34
C ARG A 7 -0.86 11.52 -38.81
N LYS A 8 -1.55 11.89 -39.90
CA LYS A 8 -2.67 11.11 -40.44
C LYS A 8 -2.16 9.78 -41.01
N THR A 9 -1.06 9.79 -41.76
CA THR A 9 -0.44 8.58 -42.31
C THR A 9 0.08 7.68 -41.19
N ASP A 10 0.78 8.23 -40.19
CA ASP A 10 1.27 7.48 -39.02
C ASP A 10 0.13 6.84 -38.24
N TRP A 11 -1.00 7.53 -38.12
CA TRP A 11 -2.17 7.01 -37.44
C TRP A 11 -2.83 5.85 -38.19
N GLN A 12 -2.88 5.90 -39.53
CA GLN A 12 -3.34 4.78 -40.35
C GLN A 12 -2.42 3.57 -40.19
N ASN A 13 -1.10 3.78 -40.32
CA ASN A 13 -0.08 2.73 -40.11
C ASN A 13 -0.18 2.11 -38.72
N TYR A 14 -0.33 2.94 -37.67
CA TYR A 14 -0.48 2.46 -36.29
C TYR A 14 -1.73 1.59 -36.11
N LYS A 15 -2.86 1.97 -36.71
CA LYS A 15 -4.10 1.18 -36.63
C LYS A 15 -3.93 -0.20 -37.24
N GLU A 16 -3.34 -0.27 -38.43
CA GLU A 16 -3.06 -1.53 -39.13
C GLU A 16 -2.12 -2.42 -38.31
N GLN A 17 -1.00 -1.87 -37.83
CA GLN A 17 -0.05 -2.58 -36.97
C GLN A 17 -0.70 -3.07 -35.67
N LEU A 18 -1.54 -2.25 -35.03
CA LEU A 18 -2.24 -2.62 -33.81
C LEU A 18 -3.26 -3.74 -34.05
N ALA A 19 -3.95 -3.73 -35.19
CA ALA A 19 -4.89 -4.78 -35.58
C ALA A 19 -4.15 -6.11 -35.80
N ALA A 20 -3.06 -6.10 -36.57
CA ALA A 20 -2.21 -7.25 -36.78
C ALA A 20 -1.64 -7.80 -35.46
N TYR A 21 -1.12 -6.93 -34.58
CA TYR A 21 -0.64 -7.30 -33.25
C TYR A 21 -1.74 -7.98 -32.44
N LYS A 22 -2.92 -7.35 -32.33
CA LYS A 22 -4.04 -7.93 -31.55
C LYS A 22 -4.52 -9.28 -32.09
N ALA A 23 -4.49 -9.49 -33.41
CA ALA A 23 -4.87 -10.77 -34.03
C ALA A 23 -3.87 -11.89 -33.69
N GLN A 24 -2.58 -11.56 -33.51
CA GLN A 24 -1.54 -12.52 -33.14
C GLN A 24 -1.55 -12.90 -31.65
N LEU A 25 -2.26 -12.16 -30.79
CA LEU A 25 -2.25 -12.40 -29.36
C LEU A 25 -3.07 -13.63 -28.96
N THR A 26 -2.51 -14.45 -28.08
CA THR A 26 -3.29 -15.48 -27.41
C THR A 26 -4.27 -14.85 -26.40
N PRO A 27 -5.41 -15.49 -26.11
CA PRO A 27 -6.36 -14.99 -25.11
C PRO A 27 -5.71 -14.75 -23.74
N ALA A 28 -4.78 -15.62 -23.32
CA ALA A 28 -4.05 -15.48 -22.07
C ALA A 28 -3.14 -14.23 -22.04
N GLN A 29 -2.40 -13.98 -23.13
CA GLN A 29 -1.57 -12.77 -23.26
C GLN A 29 -2.42 -11.50 -23.26
N ALA A 30 -3.57 -11.51 -23.95
CA ALA A 30 -4.49 -10.38 -23.97
C ALA A 30 -5.05 -10.05 -22.57
N VAL A 31 -5.37 -11.06 -21.77
CA VAL A 31 -5.78 -10.87 -20.36
C VAL A 31 -4.63 -10.31 -19.53
N ALA A 32 -3.43 -10.89 -19.63
CA ALA A 32 -2.25 -10.42 -18.89
C ALA A 32 -1.93 -8.94 -19.17
N LEU A 33 -1.96 -8.52 -20.44
CA LEU A 33 -1.77 -7.12 -20.82
C LEU A 33 -2.87 -6.21 -20.29
N ARG A 34 -4.12 -6.66 -20.27
CA ARG A 34 -5.24 -5.91 -19.70
C ARG A 34 -5.05 -5.70 -18.20
N GLU A 35 -4.60 -6.72 -17.48
CA GLU A 35 -4.29 -6.64 -16.06
C GLU A 35 -3.09 -5.73 -15.78
N GLU A 36 -2.03 -5.83 -16.54
CA GLU A 36 -0.85 -4.98 -16.42
C GLU A 36 -1.22 -3.51 -16.63
N ARG A 37 -2.01 -3.20 -17.67
CA ARG A 37 -2.53 -1.86 -17.93
C ARG A 37 -3.38 -1.36 -16.75
N LYS A 38 -4.25 -2.20 -16.18
CA LYS A 38 -5.03 -1.86 -14.97
C LYS A 38 -4.10 -1.55 -13.78
N LYS A 39 -3.10 -2.38 -13.52
CA LYS A 39 -2.10 -2.18 -12.44
C LYS A 39 -1.32 -0.88 -12.63
N LYS A 40 -0.85 -0.60 -13.86
CA LYS A 40 -0.13 0.63 -14.21
C LYS A 40 -0.98 1.87 -13.99
N MET A 41 -2.23 1.86 -14.45
CA MET A 41 -3.16 2.97 -14.26
C MET A 41 -3.55 3.16 -12.79
N ALA A 42 -3.77 2.08 -12.04
CA ALA A 42 -4.02 2.14 -10.60
C ALA A 42 -2.82 2.74 -9.86
N ARG A 43 -1.58 2.31 -10.18
CA ARG A 43 -0.35 2.89 -9.61
C ARG A 43 -0.23 4.38 -9.94
N ARG A 44 -0.51 4.79 -11.17
CA ARG A 44 -0.49 6.21 -11.58
C ARG A 44 -1.51 7.03 -10.79
N ARG A 45 -2.75 6.55 -10.67
CA ARG A 45 -3.81 7.20 -9.88
C ARG A 45 -3.41 7.32 -8.41
N PHE A 46 -2.90 6.24 -7.82
CA PHE A 46 -2.41 6.22 -6.43
C PHE A 46 -1.28 7.25 -6.21
N LEU A 47 -0.28 7.30 -7.08
CA LEU A 47 0.82 8.25 -6.97
C LEU A 47 0.36 9.70 -7.12
N LYS A 48 -0.59 9.97 -8.03
CA LYS A 48 -1.19 11.31 -8.19
C LYS A 48 -1.90 11.74 -6.91
N ALA A 49 -2.78 10.90 -6.36
CA ALA A 49 -3.47 11.17 -5.10
C ALA A 49 -2.49 11.35 -3.93
N ARG A 50 -1.43 10.53 -3.85
CA ARG A 50 -0.41 10.66 -2.80
C ARG A 50 0.34 12.00 -2.88
N ARG A 51 0.69 12.44 -4.08
CA ARG A 51 1.35 13.74 -4.32
C ARG A 51 0.43 14.89 -3.94
N GLU A 52 -0.84 14.84 -4.35
CA GLU A 52 -1.85 15.83 -3.99
C GLU A 52 -1.96 15.97 -2.47
N LEU A 53 -2.07 14.86 -1.74
CA LEU A 53 -2.10 14.88 -0.27
C LEU A 53 -0.83 15.47 0.35
N THR A 54 0.32 15.28 -0.29
CA THR A 54 1.60 15.85 0.18
C THR A 54 1.64 17.36 -0.06
N VAL A 55 1.18 17.83 -1.21
CA VAL A 55 1.07 19.27 -1.55
C VAL A 55 0.09 19.98 -0.62
N LEU A 56 -1.03 19.33 -0.26
CA LEU A 56 -2.01 19.85 0.70
C LEU A 56 -1.52 19.78 2.16
N GLY A 57 -0.29 19.34 2.42
CA GLY A 57 0.29 19.30 3.75
C GLY A 57 -0.39 18.32 4.70
N LYS A 58 -0.93 17.20 4.20
CA LYS A 58 -1.61 16.22 5.04
C LYS A 58 -0.67 15.67 6.13
N PRO A 59 -1.06 15.72 7.41
CA PRO A 59 -0.25 15.22 8.52
C PRO A 59 0.24 13.78 8.31
N LYS A 60 1.53 13.55 8.60
CA LYS A 60 2.12 12.20 8.54
C LYS A 60 1.49 11.31 9.61
N ARG A 61 1.28 10.04 9.27
CA ARG A 61 0.73 9.03 10.20
C ARG A 61 1.57 8.95 11.48
N PRO A 62 0.95 8.60 12.62
CA PRO A 62 1.66 8.52 13.88
C PRO A 62 2.68 7.37 13.83
N ARG A 63 3.86 7.60 14.39
CA ARG A 63 4.93 6.61 14.52
C ARG A 63 4.62 5.70 15.70
N ASN A 64 4.83 4.40 15.52
CA ASN A 64 4.79 3.45 16.63
C ASN A 64 6.15 3.37 17.33
N GLY A 65 6.20 2.78 18.54
CA GLY A 65 7.44 2.70 19.32
C GLY A 65 8.58 2.03 18.56
N PHE A 66 8.29 0.98 17.78
CA PHE A 66 9.28 0.32 16.93
C PHE A 66 9.82 1.24 15.83
N ASN A 67 8.98 2.06 15.19
CA ASN A 67 9.43 3.02 14.16
C ASN A 67 10.35 4.08 14.76
N ILE A 68 10.08 4.50 16.00
CA ILE A 68 10.92 5.46 16.74
C ILE A 68 12.26 4.79 17.07
N PHE A 69 12.23 3.59 17.64
CA PHE A 69 13.42 2.78 17.91
C PHE A 69 14.27 2.56 16.65
N VAL A 70 13.65 2.17 15.54
CA VAL A 70 14.35 2.01 14.26
C VAL A 70 14.93 3.34 13.80
N SER A 71 14.20 4.46 13.89
CA SER A 71 14.74 5.75 13.45
C SER A 71 15.99 6.18 14.21
N GLU A 72 16.11 5.80 15.49
CA GLU A 72 17.28 6.04 16.31
C GLU A 72 18.41 5.06 15.99
N LYS A 73 18.12 3.75 15.98
CA LYS A 73 19.14 2.69 15.90
C LYS A 73 19.53 2.29 14.47
N PHE A 74 18.86 2.80 13.44
CA PHE A 74 19.14 2.41 12.06
C PHE A 74 20.53 2.84 11.57
N GLN A 75 21.00 4.03 11.97
CA GLN A 75 22.34 4.50 11.62
C GLN A 75 23.42 3.67 12.34
N GLU A 76 23.22 3.39 13.62
CA GLU A 76 24.12 2.59 14.47
C GLU A 76 24.14 1.11 14.09
N SER A 77 23.09 0.59 13.45
CA SER A 77 22.99 -0.83 13.13
C SER A 77 23.95 -1.28 12.02
N GLU A 78 24.63 -2.40 12.27
CA GLU A 78 25.55 -3.02 11.33
C GLU A 78 24.82 -3.84 10.25
N GLY A 79 25.18 -3.63 9.00
CA GLY A 79 24.69 -4.43 7.88
C GLY A 79 24.92 -3.74 6.53
N ILE A 80 25.25 -4.54 5.51
CA ILE A 80 25.55 -4.03 4.17
C ILE A 80 24.29 -3.51 3.48
N THR A 81 23.14 -4.18 3.70
CA THR A 81 21.86 -3.81 3.09
C THR A 81 20.88 -3.30 4.15
N ALA A 82 20.03 -2.33 3.75
CA ALA A 82 18.96 -1.80 4.61
C ALA A 82 18.01 -2.89 5.14
N MET A 83 17.75 -3.92 4.32
CA MET A 83 16.93 -5.07 4.72
C MET A 83 17.59 -5.89 5.82
N ALA A 84 18.90 -6.13 5.73
CA ALA A 84 19.63 -6.85 6.77
C ALA A 84 19.65 -6.06 8.09
N LYS A 85 19.88 -4.74 8.03
CA LYS A 85 19.80 -3.83 9.19
C LYS A 85 18.42 -3.89 9.85
N MET A 86 17.34 -3.78 9.06
CA MET A 86 15.98 -3.83 9.57
C MET A 86 15.67 -5.17 10.25
N LYS A 87 16.11 -6.30 9.67
CA LYS A 87 15.90 -7.62 10.27
C LYS A 87 16.58 -7.72 11.64
N LYS A 88 17.84 -7.28 11.75
CA LYS A 88 18.56 -7.25 13.03
C LYS A 88 17.86 -6.36 14.06
N LEU A 89 17.44 -5.15 13.67
CA LEU A 89 16.72 -4.24 14.57
C LEU A 89 15.40 -4.82 15.06
N TYR A 90 14.68 -5.55 14.19
CA TYR A 90 13.48 -6.26 14.61
C TYR A 90 13.80 -7.32 15.68
N ASP A 91 14.85 -8.12 15.48
CA ASP A 91 15.27 -9.14 16.45
C ASP A 91 15.70 -8.50 17.78
N ILE A 92 16.45 -7.40 17.75
CA ILE A 92 16.83 -6.62 18.94
C ILE A 92 15.57 -6.12 19.64
N TRP A 93 14.65 -5.50 18.92
CA TRP A 93 13.40 -5.00 19.48
C TRP A 93 12.59 -6.11 20.15
N GLN A 94 12.50 -7.31 19.57
CA GLN A 94 11.80 -8.42 20.21
C GLN A 94 12.46 -8.82 21.54
N ARG A 95 13.79 -8.81 21.62
CA ARG A 95 14.57 -9.15 22.81
C ARG A 95 14.60 -8.08 23.90
N LEU A 96 14.30 -6.82 23.57
CA LEU A 96 14.23 -5.75 24.57
C LEU A 96 13.14 -6.03 25.62
N SER A 97 13.48 -5.74 26.88
CA SER A 97 12.54 -5.86 28.00
C SER A 97 11.42 -4.82 27.90
N SER A 98 10.34 -5.04 28.66
CA SER A 98 9.23 -4.07 28.75
C SER A 98 9.71 -2.70 29.20
N LEU A 99 10.65 -2.64 30.15
CA LEU A 99 11.24 -1.41 30.69
C LEU A 99 12.04 -0.66 29.62
N GLN A 100 12.88 -1.37 28.85
CA GLN A 100 13.65 -0.77 27.75
C GLN A 100 12.75 -0.27 26.61
N LYS A 101 11.58 -0.89 26.42
CA LYS A 101 10.58 -0.46 25.43
C LYS A 101 9.78 0.75 25.89
N GLN A 102 9.65 1.01 27.20
CA GLN A 102 8.79 2.07 27.73
C GLN A 102 9.05 3.45 27.13
N PRO A 103 10.30 3.95 27.01
CA PRO A 103 10.55 5.28 26.45
C PRO A 103 10.01 5.42 25.03
N TYR A 104 10.20 4.39 24.19
CA TYR A 104 9.70 4.38 22.82
C TYR A 104 8.18 4.29 22.75
N LEU A 105 7.55 3.57 23.68
CA LEU A 105 6.09 3.48 23.76
C LEU A 105 5.47 4.81 24.22
N GLN A 106 6.09 5.52 25.16
CA GLN A 106 5.67 6.84 25.58
C GLN A 106 5.79 7.85 24.43
N LEU A 107 6.92 7.89 23.73
CA LEU A 107 7.09 8.75 22.55
C LEU A 107 6.07 8.43 21.45
N ALA A 108 5.68 7.16 21.28
CA ALA A 108 4.65 6.78 20.33
C ALA A 108 3.25 7.27 20.74
N GLU A 109 2.96 7.32 22.04
CA GLU A 109 1.73 7.89 22.56
C GLU A 109 1.69 9.41 22.38
N ASP A 110 2.80 10.10 22.62
CA ASP A 110 2.92 11.54 22.35
C ASP A 110 2.74 11.83 20.85
N ASP A 111 3.34 11.04 19.96
CA ASP A 111 3.18 11.18 18.51
C ASP A 111 1.74 10.88 18.05
N ARG A 112 1.02 9.99 18.77
CA ARG A 112 -0.41 9.75 18.57
C ARG A 112 -1.24 10.97 18.91
N VAL A 113 -0.91 11.68 20.00
CA VAL A 113 -1.57 12.94 20.39
C VAL A 113 -1.28 14.03 19.38
N ARG A 114 -0.01 14.22 18.99
CA ARG A 114 0.42 15.13 17.91
C ARG A 114 -0.41 14.92 16.64
N TYR A 115 -0.44 13.69 16.12
CA TYR A 115 -1.19 13.37 14.90
C TYR A 115 -2.69 13.67 15.03
N LYS A 116 -3.31 13.40 16.18
CA LYS A 116 -4.73 13.72 16.40
C LYS A 116 -4.98 15.21 16.30
N ASN A 117 -4.12 16.04 16.90
CA ASN A 117 -4.25 17.49 16.89
C ASN A 117 -4.02 18.06 15.50
N GLU A 118 -2.92 17.68 14.84
CA GLU A 118 -2.63 18.10 13.47
C GLU A 118 -3.73 17.70 12.49
N MET A 119 -4.27 16.48 12.61
CA MET A 119 -5.36 16.04 11.74
C MET A 119 -6.65 16.83 11.95
N LYS A 120 -6.99 17.23 13.18
CA LYS A 120 -8.18 18.07 13.43
C LYS A 120 -8.04 19.41 12.71
N VAL A 121 -6.89 20.06 12.85
CA VAL A 121 -6.59 21.34 12.18
C VAL A 121 -6.60 21.17 10.67
N TRP A 122 -5.96 20.13 10.15
CA TRP A 122 -5.90 19.88 8.72
C TRP A 122 -7.27 19.56 8.13
N GLU A 123 -8.10 18.75 8.80
CA GLU A 123 -9.46 18.43 8.36
C GLU A 123 -10.34 19.68 8.33
N ALA A 124 -10.26 20.55 9.35
CA ALA A 124 -10.96 21.83 9.35
C ALA A 124 -10.57 22.70 8.15
N LYS A 125 -9.26 22.80 7.86
CA LYS A 125 -8.74 23.52 6.68
C LYS A 125 -9.24 22.93 5.36
N MET A 126 -9.37 21.60 5.25
CA MET A 126 -9.90 20.97 4.03
C MET A 126 -11.38 21.28 3.83
N VAL A 127 -12.18 21.35 4.89
CA VAL A 127 -13.59 21.77 4.82
C VAL A 127 -13.69 23.23 4.35
N GLU A 128 -12.89 24.13 4.92
CA GLU A 128 -12.85 25.54 4.53
C GLU A 128 -12.49 25.73 3.04
N LEU A 129 -11.59 24.90 2.51
CA LEU A 129 -11.21 24.89 1.08
C LEU A 129 -12.22 24.14 0.19
N GLY A 130 -13.35 23.67 0.71
CA GLY A 130 -14.36 22.91 -0.04
C GLY A 130 -13.92 21.49 -0.45
N ARG A 131 -12.86 20.96 0.15
CA ARG A 131 -12.27 19.63 -0.12
C ARG A 131 -12.67 18.60 0.93
N GLU A 132 -13.97 18.51 1.18
CA GLU A 132 -14.54 17.56 2.15
C GLU A 132 -14.29 16.09 1.77
N ASP A 133 -14.06 15.82 0.47
CA ASP A 133 -13.67 14.50 -0.06
C ASP A 133 -12.44 13.90 0.64
N LEU A 134 -11.59 14.75 1.23
CA LEU A 134 -10.35 14.35 1.87
C LEU A 134 -10.45 14.12 3.38
N VAL A 135 -11.59 14.48 3.99
CA VAL A 135 -11.85 14.36 5.44
C VAL A 135 -12.18 12.90 5.79
N ARG A 136 -11.67 12.41 6.93
CA ARG A 136 -11.93 11.01 7.33
C ARG A 136 -13.40 10.82 7.70
N SER A 137 -14.09 9.92 7.00
CA SER A 137 -15.42 9.47 7.43
C SER A 137 -15.34 8.73 8.78
N LYS A 138 -16.11 9.19 9.78
CA LYS A 138 -16.20 8.55 11.11
C LYS A 138 -16.60 7.07 11.03
N LYS A 139 -17.32 6.66 9.98
CA LYS A 139 -17.82 5.29 9.77
C LYS A 139 -16.70 4.26 9.52
N GLN A 140 -15.49 4.71 9.16
CA GLN A 140 -14.34 3.83 8.88
C GLN A 140 -13.56 3.40 10.15
N ARG A 141 -13.88 3.95 11.34
CA ARG A 141 -13.18 3.61 12.59
C ARG A 141 -13.76 2.41 13.34
N SER A 142 -15.01 2.04 13.09
CA SER A 142 -15.51 0.74 13.50
C SER A 142 -15.04 -0.29 12.48
N LYS A 143 -13.92 -0.99 12.76
CA LYS A 143 -13.78 -2.34 12.21
C LYS A 143 -14.94 -3.13 12.80
N THR A 144 -16.03 -3.22 12.05
CA THR A 144 -17.16 -4.09 12.37
C THR A 144 -16.60 -5.49 12.58
N SER A 145 -16.99 -6.11 13.69
CA SER A 145 -16.67 -7.48 14.09
C SER A 145 -16.91 -8.52 12.98
N GLU A 146 -17.72 -8.18 11.98
CA GLU A 146 -17.96 -8.96 10.77
C GLU A 146 -16.70 -9.20 9.92
N THR A 147 -15.82 -8.21 9.75
CA THR A 147 -14.60 -8.35 8.93
C THR A 147 -13.55 -9.29 9.55
N VAL A 148 -13.55 -9.40 10.89
CA VAL A 148 -12.72 -10.37 11.61
C VAL A 148 -13.29 -11.79 11.46
N LYS A 149 -14.62 -11.95 11.59
CA LYS A 149 -15.31 -13.22 11.38
C LYS A 149 -15.19 -13.75 9.95
N THR A 150 -15.25 -12.88 8.93
CA THR A 150 -15.05 -13.32 7.53
C THR A 150 -13.60 -13.72 7.27
N ALA A 151 -12.62 -13.02 7.87
CA ALA A 151 -11.21 -13.38 7.74
C ALA A 151 -10.86 -14.71 8.45
N GLU A 152 -11.47 -15.01 9.60
CA GLU A 152 -11.33 -16.31 10.28
C GLU A 152 -12.00 -17.45 9.48
N LYS A 153 -13.20 -17.22 8.94
CA LYS A 153 -13.91 -18.23 8.13
C LYS A 153 -13.16 -18.57 6.83
N LEU A 154 -12.51 -17.59 6.20
CA LEU A 154 -11.66 -17.80 5.02
C LEU A 154 -10.36 -18.54 5.37
N LYS A 155 -9.77 -18.28 6.55
CA LYS A 155 -8.58 -19.02 7.02
C LYS A 155 -8.91 -20.46 7.40
N ALA A 156 -10.05 -20.71 8.04
CA ALA A 156 -10.53 -22.06 8.37
C ALA A 156 -10.78 -22.89 7.09
N SER A 157 -11.49 -22.32 6.10
CA SER A 157 -11.74 -22.97 4.81
C SER A 157 -10.45 -23.29 4.05
N SER A 158 -9.44 -22.42 4.11
CA SER A 158 -8.15 -22.65 3.45
C SER A 158 -7.29 -23.70 4.16
N HIS A 159 -7.48 -23.91 5.47
CA HIS A 159 -6.80 -24.95 6.24
C HIS A 159 -7.40 -26.33 5.97
N GLU A 160 -8.72 -26.41 5.82
CA GLU A 160 -9.45 -27.63 5.51
C GLU A 160 -9.19 -28.13 4.07
N LYS A 161 -9.06 -27.22 3.11
CA LYS A 161 -8.60 -27.53 1.74
C LYS A 161 -7.17 -28.04 1.70
N LYS A 162 -6.27 -27.51 2.53
CA LYS A 162 -4.89 -28.01 2.63
C LYS A 162 -4.82 -29.40 3.26
N LYS A 163 -5.67 -29.68 4.25
CA LYS A 163 -5.73 -30.99 4.92
C LYS A 163 -6.25 -32.08 3.97
N THR A 164 -7.27 -31.78 3.16
CA THR A 164 -7.82 -32.71 2.16
C THR A 164 -6.89 -33.00 0.99
N LEU A 165 -6.10 -32.01 0.55
CA LEU A 165 -5.05 -32.25 -0.46
C LEU A 165 -3.93 -33.16 0.06
N LYS A 166 -3.53 -32.99 1.32
CA LYS A 166 -2.46 -33.78 1.93
C LYS A 166 -2.82 -35.24 2.22
N LEU A 167 -4.12 -35.54 2.38
CA LEU A 167 -4.63 -36.90 2.54
C LEU A 167 -4.73 -37.66 1.21
N LYS A 168 -4.97 -36.96 0.10
CA LYS A 168 -4.99 -37.57 -1.24
C LYS A 168 -3.60 -37.89 -1.77
N GLU A 169 -2.60 -37.13 -1.35
CA GLU A 169 -1.19 -37.32 -1.74
C GLU A 169 -0.50 -38.46 -0.94
N SER A 170 -1.19 -39.04 0.05
CA SER A 170 -0.70 -40.18 0.85
C SER A 170 -1.36 -41.51 0.50
N GLU A 171 -2.28 -41.54 -0.46
CA GLU A 171 -2.98 -42.74 -0.95
C GLU A 171 -2.54 -43.16 -2.37
N GLU A 172 -1.61 -42.43 -3.00
CA GLU A 172 -0.82 -42.85 -4.18
C GLU A 172 0.60 -43.23 -3.76
#